data_AF-A0A971AP04-F1
#
_entry.id   AF-A0A971AP04-F1
#
_cell.length_a   1.000
_cell.length_b   1.000
_cell.length_c   1.000
_cell.angle_alpha   90.00
_cell.angle_beta   90.00
_cell.angle_gamma   90.00
#
_symmetry.space_group_name_H-M   'P 1'
#
loop_
_entity.id
_entity.type
_entity.pdbx_description
1 polymer ?
#
loop_
_entity_poly.entity_id
_entity_poly.type
_entity_poly.pdbx_seq_one_letter_code
_entity_poly.pdbx_strand_id
1 'polypeptide(L)'
;MKFDGQRGMALISVIMLVVIFISLGAAILYVVFGETVISDDEISFLQALYAAEGGIRKFIAELNSNPDVESWSEETWAGFRNCKVGEGEIEDIFVEDMGDYYEIRVIGKKDRAKKTLMAKISKPKQPSFAGILRGLTVFSSNFSLTGNPNIEGDIFAAGEVFLAGNALIRGNIYSNQDFSSTGNALVDGNVFAAGEISTTENSKITG
;
A
#
# COMPACT_ATOMS: atom_id res chain seq x y z
N MET A 1 48.25 -13.86 77.30
CA MET A 1 47.62 -14.25 76.02
C MET A 1 47.58 -13.01 75.12
N LYS A 2 48.35 -13.01 74.03
CA LYS A 2 48.48 -11.88 73.09
C LYS A 2 47.29 -11.87 72.13
N PHE A 3 46.42 -10.87 72.22
CA PHE A 3 45.44 -10.52 71.20
C PHE A 3 45.73 -9.10 70.73
N ASP A 4 46.68 -8.93 69.81
CA ASP A 4 47.02 -7.59 69.29
C ASP A 4 47.17 -7.55 67.76
N GLY A 5 46.40 -8.40 67.05
CA GLY A 5 46.41 -8.46 65.58
C GLY A 5 45.03 -8.49 64.90
N GLN A 6 43.93 -8.61 65.66
CA GLN A 6 42.59 -8.84 65.08
C GLN A 6 41.77 -7.57 64.83
N ARG A 7 42.07 -6.44 65.51
CA ARG A 7 41.30 -5.19 65.35
C ARG A 7 41.52 -4.51 64.00
N GLY A 8 42.71 -4.67 63.40
CA GLY A 8 43.00 -4.17 62.04
C GLY A 8 42.36 -5.01 60.93
N MET A 9 42.20 -6.32 61.14
CA MET A 9 41.59 -7.22 60.14
C MET A 9 40.08 -7.00 59.99
N ALA A 10 39.37 -6.69 61.07
CA ALA A 10 37.93 -6.40 61.01
C ALA A 10 37.61 -5.19 60.12
N LEU A 11 38.40 -4.12 60.21
CA LEU A 11 38.25 -2.93 59.37
C LEU A 11 38.47 -3.27 57.89
N ILE A 12 39.49 -4.06 57.58
CA ILE A 12 39.81 -4.48 56.20
C ILE A 12 38.68 -5.34 55.63
N SER A 13 38.12 -6.28 56.40
CA SER A 13 36.99 -7.10 55.96
C SER A 13 35.73 -6.28 55.69
N VAL A 14 35.43 -5.28 56.53
CA VAL A 14 34.30 -4.38 56.31
C VAL A 14 34.52 -3.52 55.07
N ILE A 15 35.72 -2.98 54.89
CA ILE A 15 36.07 -2.20 53.69
C ILE A 15 35.93 -3.06 52.43
N MET A 16 36.44 -4.30 52.45
CA MET A 16 36.31 -5.21 51.31
C MET A 16 34.84 -5.49 50.99
N LEU A 17 34.03 -5.75 52.02
CA LEU A 17 32.60 -6.00 51.88
C LEU A 17 31.88 -4.79 51.28
N VAL A 18 32.19 -3.59 51.75
CA VAL A 18 31.63 -2.34 51.20
C VAL A 18 32.03 -2.13 49.74
N VAL A 19 33.29 -2.38 49.38
CA VAL A 19 33.76 -2.26 47.99
C VAL A 19 33.04 -3.26 47.08
N ILE A 20 32.85 -4.49 47.54
CA ILE A 20 32.08 -5.51 46.80
C ILE A 20 30.64 -5.03 46.59
N PHE A 21 29.97 -4.53 47.64
CA PHE A 21 28.59 -4.03 47.52
C PHE A 21 28.48 -2.81 46.60
N ILE A 22 29.44 -1.88 46.63
CA ILE A 22 29.48 -0.73 45.72
C ILE A 22 29.67 -1.22 44.27
N SER A 23 30.58 -2.16 44.03
CA SER A 23 30.81 -2.71 42.69
C SER A 23 29.57 -3.43 42.15
N LEU A 24 28.87 -4.19 43.00
CA LEU A 24 27.65 -4.90 42.64
C LEU A 24 26.50 -3.93 42.38
N GLY A 25 26.34 -2.90 43.21
CA GLY A 25 25.35 -1.84 43.00
C GLY A 25 25.59 -1.09 41.69
N ALA A 26 26.84 -0.74 41.39
CA ALA A 26 27.19 -0.08 40.13
C ALA A 26 26.91 -0.96 38.90
N ALA A 27 27.20 -2.27 38.99
CA ALA A 27 26.89 -3.21 37.92
C ALA A 27 25.38 -3.34 37.67
N ILE A 28 24.57 -3.41 38.73
CA ILE A 28 23.10 -3.47 38.62
C ILE A 28 22.56 -2.19 37.97
N LEU A 29 23.02 -1.02 38.43
CA LEU A 29 22.63 0.27 37.86
C LEU A 29 22.99 0.37 36.37
N TYR A 30 24.17 -0.09 35.98
CA TYR A 30 24.60 -0.10 34.60
C TYR A 30 23.68 -0.94 33.70
N VAL A 31 23.27 -2.14 34.17
CA VAL A 31 22.34 -3.01 33.44
C VAL A 31 20.97 -2.35 33.29
N VAL A 32 20.41 -1.80 34.37
CA VAL A 32 19.08 -1.17 34.37
C VAL A 32 18.99 0.01 33.38
N PHE A 33 20.01 0.88 33.35
CA PHE A 33 20.04 1.99 32.38
C PHE A 33 20.26 1.52 30.94
N GLY A 34 20.99 0.41 30.73
CA GLY A 34 21.16 -0.19 29.41
C GLY A 34 19.85 -0.70 28.80
N GLU A 35 19.01 -1.36 29.61
CA GLU A 35 17.74 -1.94 29.14
C GLU A 35 16.72 -0.87 28.69
N THR A 36 16.70 0.30 29.33
CA THR A 36 15.71 1.34 29.02
C THR A 36 15.94 1.95 27.62
N VAL A 37 17.20 2.15 27.24
CA VAL A 37 17.56 2.72 25.93
C VAL A 37 17.32 1.71 24.80
N ILE A 38 17.56 0.42 25.05
CA ILE A 38 17.30 -0.63 24.06
C ILE A 38 15.79 -0.76 23.79
N SER A 39 14.95 -0.63 24.82
CA SER A 39 13.49 -0.73 24.70
C SER A 39 12.87 0.38 23.84
N ASP A 40 13.31 1.64 23.99
CA ASP A 40 12.73 2.76 23.24
C ASP A 40 13.08 2.71 21.75
N ASP A 41 14.30 2.26 21.41
CA ASP A 41 14.72 2.07 20.02
C ASP A 41 13.93 0.94 19.34
N GLU A 42 13.69 -0.16 20.07
CA GLU A 42 12.88 -1.28 19.59
C GLU A 42 11.41 -0.88 19.36
N ILE A 43 10.82 -0.09 20.26
CA ILE A 43 9.47 0.45 20.08
C ILE A 43 9.41 1.38 18.86
N SER A 44 10.38 2.28 18.71
CA SER A 44 10.44 3.21 17.57
C SER A 44 10.59 2.46 16.25
N PHE A 45 11.40 1.40 16.24
CA PHE A 45 11.57 0.51 15.10
C PHE A 45 10.28 -0.19 14.71
N LEU A 46 9.54 -0.76 15.67
CA LEU A 46 8.26 -1.41 15.43
C LEU A 46 7.22 -0.42 14.92
N GLN A 47 7.17 0.80 15.47
CA GLN A 47 6.26 1.86 15.00
C GLN A 47 6.59 2.29 13.57
N ALA A 48 7.87 2.42 13.21
CA ALA A 48 8.29 2.68 11.84
C ALA A 48 7.90 1.53 10.90
N LEU A 49 8.01 0.27 11.35
CA LEU A 49 7.57 -0.90 10.59
C LEU A 49 6.06 -0.87 10.34
N TYR A 50 5.25 -0.63 11.37
CA TYR A 50 3.81 -0.50 11.25
C TYR A 50 3.39 0.66 10.35
N ALA A 51 4.12 1.77 10.37
CA ALA A 51 3.87 2.88 9.46
C ALA A 51 4.12 2.47 7.99
N ALA A 52 5.18 1.72 7.73
CA ALA A 52 5.44 1.18 6.39
C ALA A 52 4.35 0.20 5.95
N GLU A 53 3.88 -0.68 6.84
CA GLU A 53 2.74 -1.58 6.57
C GLU A 53 1.45 -0.80 6.29
N GLY A 54 1.21 0.28 7.05
CA GLY A 54 0.09 1.18 6.85
C GLY A 54 0.10 1.82 5.47
N GLY A 55 1.27 2.23 4.97
CA GLY A 55 1.40 2.76 3.61
C GLY A 55 1.10 1.72 2.53
N ILE A 56 1.54 0.47 2.72
CA ILE A 56 1.17 -0.64 1.83
C ILE A 56 -0.34 -0.85 1.82
N ARG A 57 -0.97 -0.87 3.00
CA ARG A 57 -2.43 -1.05 3.12
C ARG A 57 -3.21 0.11 2.51
N LYS A 58 -2.74 1.34 2.72
CA LYS A 58 -3.32 2.53 2.10
C LYS A 58 -3.23 2.45 0.58
N PHE A 59 -2.07 2.04 0.04
CA PHE A 59 -1.89 1.86 -1.39
C PHE A 59 -2.88 0.83 -1.96
N ILE A 60 -3.05 -0.30 -1.29
CA ILE A 60 -4.06 -1.30 -1.70
C ILE A 60 -5.48 -0.73 -1.67
N ALA A 61 -5.81 0.11 -0.67
CA ALA A 61 -7.12 0.74 -0.59
C ALA A 61 -7.37 1.73 -1.74
N GLU A 62 -6.38 2.56 -2.09
CA GLU A 62 -6.46 3.45 -3.25
C GLU A 62 -6.55 2.64 -4.55
N LEU A 63 -5.76 1.57 -4.69
CA LEU A 63 -5.76 0.69 -5.86
C LEU A 63 -7.10 -0.02 -6.08
N ASN A 64 -7.79 -0.40 -5.02
CA ASN A 64 -9.13 -0.97 -5.12
C ASN A 64 -10.18 0.07 -5.53
N SER A 65 -9.95 1.35 -5.23
CA SER A 65 -10.87 2.44 -5.56
C SER A 65 -10.63 2.96 -6.98
N ASN A 66 -9.36 3.12 -7.36
CA ASN A 66 -8.93 3.45 -8.71
C ASN A 66 -7.80 2.47 -9.16
N PRO A 67 -8.15 1.44 -9.94
CA PRO A 67 -7.22 0.42 -10.42
C PRO A 67 -6.08 0.93 -11.30
N ASP A 68 -6.24 2.11 -11.90
CA ASP A 68 -5.24 2.70 -12.79
C ASP A 68 -4.34 3.68 -12.03
N VAL A 69 -3.20 3.19 -11.56
CA VAL A 69 -2.23 3.98 -10.78
C VAL A 69 -1.65 5.15 -11.58
N GLU A 70 -1.56 5.04 -12.90
CA GLU A 70 -1.05 6.12 -13.76
C GLU A 70 -2.02 7.31 -13.81
N SER A 71 -3.31 7.06 -13.57
CA SER A 71 -4.35 8.08 -13.50
C SER A 71 -4.46 8.80 -12.14
N TRP A 72 -3.68 8.37 -11.14
CA TRP A 72 -3.77 8.95 -9.79
C TRP A 72 -3.31 10.40 -9.76
N SER A 73 -4.10 11.24 -9.09
CA SER A 73 -3.80 12.66 -8.95
C SER A 73 -2.57 12.90 -8.06
N GLU A 74 -1.90 14.04 -8.28
CA GLU A 74 -0.84 14.53 -7.38
C GLU A 74 -1.31 14.66 -5.92
N GLU A 75 -2.60 14.95 -5.70
CA GLU A 75 -3.19 15.00 -4.35
C GLU A 75 -3.22 13.63 -3.69
N THR A 76 -3.56 12.58 -4.45
CA THR A 76 -3.52 11.18 -3.98
C THR A 76 -2.10 10.81 -3.54
N TRP A 77 -1.09 11.12 -4.35
CA TRP A 77 0.32 10.89 -4.03
C TRP A 77 0.82 11.73 -2.85
N ALA A 78 0.41 13.00 -2.77
CA ALA A 78 0.69 13.85 -1.62
C ALA A 78 0.08 13.27 -0.33
N GLY A 79 -1.09 12.63 -0.43
CA GLY A 79 -1.77 11.98 0.68
C GLY A 79 -0.97 10.83 1.32
N PHE A 80 0.01 10.23 0.64
CA PHE A 80 0.88 9.21 1.25
C PHE A 80 1.99 9.80 2.12
N ARG A 81 2.53 10.96 1.75
CA ARG A 81 3.68 11.56 2.42
C ARG A 81 3.27 12.23 3.74
N ASN A 82 4.04 11.99 4.80
CA ASN A 82 3.77 12.43 6.17
C ASN A 82 2.40 11.99 6.72
N CYS A 83 1.81 10.94 6.14
CA CYS A 83 0.54 10.40 6.62
C CYS A 83 0.77 9.64 7.92
N LYS A 84 0.05 10.01 8.98
CA LYS A 84 0.13 9.35 10.29
C LYS A 84 -0.48 7.96 10.25
N VAL A 85 0.24 7.00 10.83
CA VAL A 85 -0.19 5.61 11.01
C VAL A 85 0.14 5.22 12.45
N GLY A 86 -0.86 5.35 13.34
CA GLY A 86 -0.63 5.25 14.77
C GLY A 86 0.37 6.31 15.23
N GLU A 87 1.43 5.88 15.92
CA GLU A 87 2.49 6.75 16.44
C GLU A 87 3.58 7.08 15.40
N GLY A 88 3.64 6.33 14.30
CA GLY A 88 4.57 6.53 13.19
C GLY A 88 3.97 7.31 12.03
N GLU A 89 4.76 7.54 10.99
CA GLU A 89 4.32 8.19 9.76
C GLU A 89 4.95 7.54 8.53
N ILE A 90 4.23 7.62 7.40
CA ILE A 90 4.76 7.26 6.10
C ILE A 90 5.64 8.42 5.65
N GLU A 91 6.95 8.18 5.54
CA GLU A 91 7.91 9.17 5.06
C GLU A 91 7.83 9.30 3.54
N ASP A 92 7.84 8.17 2.84
CA ASP A 92 7.76 8.16 1.37
C ASP A 92 7.24 6.83 0.82
N ILE A 93 6.78 6.86 -0.44
CA ILE A 93 6.34 5.69 -1.20
C ILE A 93 6.86 5.76 -2.63
N PHE A 94 7.37 4.64 -3.13
CA PHE A 94 7.80 4.46 -4.51
C PHE A 94 7.04 3.29 -5.11
N VAL A 95 6.61 3.44 -6.36
CA VAL A 95 5.81 2.44 -7.07
C VAL A 95 6.39 2.26 -8.47
N GLU A 96 6.64 1.01 -8.84
CA GLU A 96 7.11 0.62 -10.16
C GLU A 96 6.11 -0.36 -10.79
N ASP A 97 5.74 -0.13 -12.05
CA ASP A 97 4.88 -1.03 -12.81
C ASP A 97 5.72 -2.17 -13.45
N MET A 98 5.40 -3.41 -13.09
CA MET A 98 6.07 -4.61 -13.59
C MET A 98 5.21 -5.39 -14.59
N GLY A 99 4.12 -4.78 -15.09
CA GLY A 99 3.14 -5.41 -15.99
C GLY A 99 1.95 -5.99 -15.23
N ASP A 100 2.10 -7.20 -14.68
CA ASP A 100 0.99 -7.92 -14.00
C ASP A 100 0.81 -7.51 -12.52
N TYR A 101 1.79 -6.81 -11.95
CA TYR A 101 1.80 -6.37 -10.56
C TYR A 101 2.56 -5.04 -10.42
N TYR A 102 2.27 -4.32 -9.34
CA TYR A 102 3.07 -3.19 -8.89
C TYR A 102 4.10 -3.67 -7.86
N GLU A 103 5.36 -3.26 -8.02
CA GLU A 103 6.35 -3.36 -6.95
C GLU A 103 6.36 -2.04 -6.18
N ILE A 104 5.96 -2.09 -4.92
CA ILE A 104 5.89 -0.89 -4.07
C ILE A 104 6.96 -0.95 -2.99
N ARG A 105 7.53 0.21 -2.69
CA ARG A 105 8.50 0.43 -1.62
C ARG A 105 7.99 1.55 -0.73
N VAL A 106 7.71 1.24 0.53
CA VAL A 106 7.21 2.21 1.51
C VAL A 106 8.25 2.42 2.59
N ILE A 107 8.53 3.67 2.93
CA ILE A 107 9.39 4.06 4.04
C ILE A 107 8.51 4.57 5.18
N GLY A 108 8.46 3.83 6.27
CA GLY A 108 7.86 4.25 7.52
C GLY A 108 8.91 4.83 8.47
N LYS A 109 8.52 5.83 9.24
CA LYS A 109 9.41 6.58 10.13
C LYS A 109 8.77 6.80 11.49
N LYS A 110 9.59 6.70 12.53
CA LYS A 110 9.32 7.20 13.89
C LYS A 110 10.61 7.76 14.46
N ASP A 111 10.62 9.03 14.84
CA ASP A 111 11.80 9.72 15.37
C ASP A 111 13.03 9.53 14.47
N ARG A 112 14.02 8.73 14.91
CA ARG A 112 15.22 8.35 14.14
C ARG A 112 15.11 6.99 13.45
N ALA A 113 14.15 6.16 13.86
CA ALA A 113 13.93 4.85 13.28
C ALA A 113 13.25 4.96 11.93
N LYS A 114 13.79 4.23 10.95
CA LYS A 114 13.22 4.09 9.61
C LYS A 114 13.13 2.63 9.22
N LYS A 115 12.02 2.27 8.58
CA LYS A 115 11.79 0.93 8.04
C LYS A 115 11.31 1.03 6.61
N THR A 116 11.94 0.26 5.75
CA THR A 116 11.51 0.12 4.36
C THR A 116 10.88 -1.25 4.18
N LEU A 117 9.66 -1.27 3.65
CA LEU A 117 9.01 -2.50 3.21
C LEU A 117 8.85 -2.50 1.71
N MET A 118 9.01 -3.68 1.12
CA MET A 118 8.75 -3.93 -0.29
C MET A 118 7.62 -4.93 -0.42
N ALA A 119 6.65 -4.64 -1.28
CA ALA A 119 5.53 -5.52 -1.54
C ALA A 119 5.26 -5.63 -3.04
N LYS A 120 4.91 -6.84 -3.48
CA LYS A 120 4.39 -7.10 -4.82
C LYS A 120 2.89 -7.18 -4.73
N ILE A 121 2.19 -6.27 -5.40
CA ILE A 121 0.74 -6.17 -5.36
C ILE A 121 0.21 -6.43 -6.76
N SER A 122 -0.45 -7.58 -6.93
CA SER A 122 -1.10 -7.92 -8.19
C SER A 122 -2.12 -6.85 -8.56
N LYS A 123 -2.14 -6.45 -9.84
CA LYS A 123 -3.16 -5.53 -10.33
C LYS A 123 -4.55 -6.14 -10.14
N PRO A 124 -5.59 -5.33 -9.82
CA PRO A 124 -6.94 -5.84 -9.75
C PRO A 124 -7.26 -6.53 -11.07
N LYS A 125 -7.75 -7.76 -11.02
CA LYS A 125 -8.27 -8.43 -12.23
C LYS A 125 -9.49 -7.65 -12.68
N GLN A 126 -9.30 -6.71 -13.59
CA GLN A 126 -10.40 -6.20 -14.38
C GLN A 126 -10.96 -7.39 -15.15
N PRO A 127 -12.30 -7.53 -15.28
CA PRO A 127 -12.89 -8.63 -16.01
C PRO A 127 -12.49 -8.52 -17.49
N SER A 128 -11.36 -9.12 -17.85
CA SER A 128 -10.98 -9.32 -19.24
C SER A 128 -11.83 -10.46 -19.78
N PHE A 129 -12.93 -10.10 -20.42
CA PHE A 129 -13.75 -11.06 -21.14
C PHE A 129 -13.02 -11.51 -22.41
N ALA A 130 -12.16 -12.53 -22.29
CA ALA A 130 -11.55 -13.22 -23.42
C ALA A 130 -12.51 -14.27 -24.03
N GLY A 131 -13.78 -13.92 -24.21
CA GLY A 131 -14.83 -14.84 -24.65
C GLY A 131 -15.94 -14.14 -25.43
N ILE A 132 -16.73 -14.94 -26.15
CA ILE A 132 -17.93 -14.46 -26.84
C ILE A 132 -19.05 -14.34 -25.82
N LEU A 133 -19.45 -13.11 -25.48
CA LEU A 133 -20.63 -12.88 -24.65
C LEU A 133 -21.84 -12.70 -25.56
N ARG A 134 -22.87 -13.52 -25.38
CA ARG A 134 -24.09 -13.49 -26.20
C ARG A 134 -25.28 -13.10 -25.35
N GLY A 135 -25.99 -12.07 -25.77
CA GLY A 135 -27.20 -11.56 -25.12
C GLY A 135 -26.97 -10.31 -24.28
N LEU A 136 -27.94 -10.01 -23.42
CA LEU A 136 -27.95 -8.83 -22.57
C LEU A 136 -26.91 -8.94 -21.44
N THR A 137 -26.05 -7.92 -21.32
CA THR A 137 -25.07 -7.86 -20.23
C THR A 137 -25.36 -6.67 -19.32
N VAL A 138 -25.51 -6.93 -18.01
CA VAL A 138 -25.86 -5.89 -17.02
C VAL A 138 -24.81 -5.86 -15.92
N PHE A 139 -24.24 -4.68 -15.67
CA PHE A 139 -23.28 -4.42 -14.60
C PHE A 139 -23.82 -3.37 -13.63
N SER A 140 -23.70 -3.65 -12.32
CA SER A 140 -24.10 -2.73 -11.26
C SER A 140 -23.02 -1.71 -10.88
N SER A 141 -21.91 -1.67 -11.61
CA SER A 141 -20.74 -0.82 -11.37
C SER A 141 -20.12 -0.38 -12.69
N ASN A 142 -18.95 0.27 -12.63
CA ASN A 142 -18.12 0.52 -13.81
C ASN A 142 -17.79 -0.79 -14.52
N PHE A 143 -17.72 -0.72 -15.85
CA PHE A 143 -17.43 -1.83 -16.74
C PHE A 143 -16.23 -1.46 -17.62
N SER A 144 -15.08 -2.09 -17.36
CA SER A 144 -13.88 -1.94 -18.16
C SER A 144 -13.63 -3.21 -18.95
N LEU A 145 -13.29 -3.04 -20.21
CA LEU A 145 -13.05 -4.16 -21.09
C LEU A 145 -11.85 -3.90 -22.00
N THR A 146 -10.86 -4.79 -21.91
CA THR A 146 -9.56 -4.68 -22.58
C THR A 146 -9.27 -5.94 -23.40
N GLY A 147 -8.34 -5.84 -24.37
CA GLY A 147 -7.91 -6.99 -25.18
C GLY A 147 -8.69 -7.15 -26.48
N ASN A 148 -9.11 -8.39 -26.80
CA ASN A 148 -9.79 -8.73 -28.07
C ASN A 148 -11.14 -9.44 -27.85
N PRO A 149 -12.05 -8.89 -27.04
CA PRO A 149 -13.38 -9.44 -26.80
C PRO A 149 -14.25 -9.42 -28.06
N ASN A 150 -15.27 -10.27 -28.08
CA ASN A 150 -16.35 -10.19 -29.06
C ASN A 150 -17.69 -10.31 -28.32
N ILE A 151 -18.47 -9.25 -28.27
CA ILE A 151 -19.76 -9.20 -27.58
C ILE A 151 -20.86 -9.10 -28.63
N GLU A 152 -21.79 -10.06 -28.62
CA GLU A 152 -23.00 -10.04 -29.44
C GLU A 152 -24.19 -9.74 -28.52
N GLY A 153 -24.58 -8.47 -28.41
CA GLY A 153 -25.67 -8.00 -27.55
C GLY A 153 -25.42 -6.65 -26.91
N ASP A 154 -26.48 -6.11 -26.28
CA ASP A 154 -26.44 -4.80 -25.62
C ASP A 154 -25.75 -4.89 -24.25
N ILE A 155 -25.04 -3.82 -23.89
CA ILE A 155 -24.34 -3.65 -22.61
C ILE A 155 -25.03 -2.54 -21.81
N PHE A 156 -25.36 -2.83 -20.55
CA PHE A 156 -25.92 -1.88 -19.61
C PHE A 156 -25.02 -1.79 -18.38
N ALA A 157 -24.41 -0.64 -18.14
CA ALA A 157 -23.57 -0.38 -16.98
C ALA A 157 -24.17 0.75 -16.14
N ALA A 158 -24.34 0.49 -14.85
CA ALA A 158 -24.73 1.52 -13.88
C ALA A 158 -23.60 2.53 -13.59
N GLY A 159 -22.36 2.19 -13.92
CA GLY A 159 -21.19 3.06 -13.84
C GLY A 159 -20.60 3.39 -15.21
N GLU A 160 -19.36 3.87 -15.20
CA GLU A 160 -18.61 4.22 -16.41
C GLU A 160 -18.33 2.99 -17.28
N VAL A 161 -18.26 3.18 -18.60
CA VAL A 161 -17.84 2.14 -19.54
C VAL A 161 -16.51 2.53 -20.17
N PHE A 162 -15.49 1.68 -20.01
CA PHE A 162 -14.18 1.85 -20.65
C PHE A 162 -13.89 0.69 -21.60
N LEU A 163 -13.54 0.99 -22.84
CA LEU A 163 -13.12 0.01 -23.85
C LEU A 163 -11.70 0.28 -24.33
N ALA A 164 -10.86 -0.74 -24.38
CA ALA A 164 -9.52 -0.65 -24.93
C ALA A 164 -9.10 -1.92 -25.70
N GLY A 165 -8.08 -1.80 -26.54
CA GLY A 165 -7.60 -2.91 -27.38
C GLY A 165 -8.38 -3.04 -28.68
N ASN A 166 -8.67 -4.26 -29.15
CA ASN A 166 -9.43 -4.53 -30.38
C ASN A 166 -10.81 -5.13 -30.04
N ALA A 167 -11.54 -4.47 -29.14
CA ALA A 167 -12.86 -4.94 -28.75
C ALA A 167 -13.86 -4.87 -29.90
N LEU A 168 -14.68 -5.91 -30.09
CA LEU A 168 -15.80 -5.90 -31.04
C LEU A 168 -17.11 -6.03 -30.28
N ILE A 169 -17.98 -5.04 -30.36
CA ILE A 169 -19.31 -5.04 -29.74
C ILE A 169 -20.35 -4.91 -30.84
N ARG A 170 -21.21 -5.91 -31.00
CA ARG A 170 -22.34 -5.92 -31.93
C ARG A 170 -23.62 -5.73 -31.12
N GLY A 171 -23.91 -4.49 -30.80
CA GLY A 171 -24.98 -4.10 -29.89
C GLY A 171 -24.79 -2.67 -29.39
N ASN A 172 -25.81 -2.16 -28.71
CA ASN A 172 -25.78 -0.83 -28.12
C ASN A 172 -25.13 -0.87 -26.73
N ILE A 173 -24.55 0.26 -26.33
CA ILE A 173 -23.98 0.44 -25.00
C ILE A 173 -24.76 1.53 -24.27
N TYR A 174 -25.14 1.24 -23.03
CA TYR A 174 -25.83 2.15 -22.13
C TYR A 174 -25.00 2.31 -20.86
N SER A 175 -24.45 3.52 -20.65
CA SER A 175 -23.71 3.93 -19.46
C SER A 175 -24.51 4.99 -18.70
N ASN A 176 -24.68 4.80 -17.38
CA ASN A 176 -25.25 5.82 -16.51
C ASN A 176 -24.23 6.89 -16.09
N GLN A 177 -22.97 6.78 -16.51
CA GLN A 177 -21.93 7.80 -16.31
C GLN A 177 -21.23 8.05 -17.65
N ASP A 178 -19.90 8.18 -17.66
CA ASP A 178 -19.10 8.41 -18.87
C ASP A 178 -18.95 7.12 -19.69
N PHE A 179 -18.66 7.29 -20.98
CA PHE A 179 -18.16 6.26 -21.88
C PHE A 179 -16.83 6.72 -22.45
N SER A 180 -15.81 5.88 -22.36
CA SER A 180 -14.51 6.13 -22.97
C SER A 180 -14.03 4.90 -23.74
N SER A 181 -13.44 5.15 -24.91
CA SER A 181 -12.91 4.10 -25.76
C SER A 181 -11.58 4.50 -26.41
N THR A 182 -10.64 3.56 -26.47
CA THR A 182 -9.28 3.75 -27.03
C THR A 182 -8.80 2.49 -27.76
N GLY A 183 -7.64 2.53 -28.41
CA GLY A 183 -7.14 1.42 -29.23
C GLY A 183 -7.85 1.32 -30.58
N ASN A 184 -8.20 0.09 -30.97
CA ASN A 184 -8.96 -0.25 -32.17
C ASN A 184 -10.35 -0.85 -31.83
N ALA A 185 -10.94 -0.45 -30.70
CA ALA A 185 -12.25 -0.94 -30.29
C ALA A 185 -13.35 -0.46 -31.28
N LEU A 186 -14.21 -1.38 -31.70
CA LEU A 186 -15.32 -1.17 -32.61
C LEU A 186 -16.65 -1.48 -31.92
N VAL A 187 -17.50 -0.46 -31.80
CA VAL A 187 -18.91 -0.59 -31.40
C VAL A 187 -19.77 -0.51 -32.65
N ASP A 188 -20.24 -1.67 -33.09
CA ASP A 188 -21.24 -1.84 -34.15
C ASP A 188 -22.66 -1.70 -33.56
N GLY A 189 -22.97 -0.47 -33.16
CA GLY A 189 -24.19 -0.08 -32.47
C GLY A 189 -24.10 1.34 -31.91
N ASN A 190 -25.14 1.80 -31.22
CA ASN A 190 -25.17 3.12 -30.60
C ASN A 190 -24.53 3.12 -29.21
N VAL A 191 -23.95 4.25 -28.81
CA VAL A 191 -23.49 4.48 -27.44
C VAL A 191 -24.33 5.58 -26.80
N PHE A 192 -24.92 5.26 -25.65
CA PHE A 192 -25.64 6.18 -24.79
C PHE A 192 -24.90 6.30 -23.47
N ALA A 193 -24.45 7.49 -23.12
CA ALA A 193 -23.82 7.79 -21.83
C ALA A 193 -24.55 8.98 -21.20
N ALA A 194 -24.72 8.96 -19.87
CA ALA A 194 -25.28 10.10 -19.16
C ALA A 194 -24.25 11.23 -19.00
N GLY A 195 -22.96 10.89 -19.01
CA GLY A 195 -21.84 11.82 -18.96
C GLY A 195 -21.15 12.00 -20.33
N GLU A 196 -19.84 12.11 -20.33
CA GLU A 196 -19.03 12.32 -21.54
C GLU A 196 -18.89 11.04 -22.37
N ILE A 197 -18.92 11.18 -23.70
CA ILE A 197 -18.56 10.11 -24.64
C ILE A 197 -17.25 10.52 -25.32
N SER A 198 -16.18 9.79 -25.02
CA SER A 198 -14.85 10.04 -25.58
C SER A 198 -14.32 8.83 -26.34
N THR A 199 -13.88 9.04 -27.57
CA THR A 199 -13.22 8.01 -28.39
C THR A 199 -11.87 8.53 -28.86
N THR A 200 -10.82 7.77 -28.61
CA THR A 200 -9.44 8.10 -28.97
C THR A 200 -8.81 7.02 -29.86
N GLU A 201 -7.67 7.35 -30.47
CA GLU A 201 -6.93 6.48 -31.40
C GLU A 201 -7.79 6.02 -32.59
N ASN A 202 -7.88 4.71 -32.84
CA ASN A 202 -8.62 4.13 -33.96
C ASN A 202 -9.99 3.59 -33.52
N SER A 203 -10.45 3.91 -32.31
CA SER A 203 -11.74 3.43 -31.83
C SER A 203 -12.88 4.05 -32.64
N LYS A 204 -13.92 3.24 -32.92
CA LYS A 204 -15.05 3.64 -33.75
C LYS A 204 -16.38 3.19 -33.15
N ILE A 205 -17.35 4.08 -33.23
CA ILE A 205 -18.77 3.81 -33.01
C ILE A 205 -19.45 4.01 -34.36
N THR A 206 -20.20 3.02 -34.84
CA THR A 206 -20.80 3.05 -36.19
C THR A 206 -22.32 3.23 -36.21
N GLY A 207 -22.98 3.21 -35.05
CA GLY A 207 -24.42 3.46 -34.88
C GLY A 207 -24.75 4.91 -34.62
#